data_AF-A0A1V0PW41-F1
#
_entry.id   AF-A0A1V0PW41-F1
#
_cell.length_a   1.000
_cell.length_b   1.000
_cell.length_c   1.000
_cell.angle_alpha   90.00
_cell.angle_beta   90.00
_cell.angle_gamma   90.00
#
_symmetry.space_group_name_H-M   'P 1'
#
loop_
_entity.id
_entity.type
_entity.pdbx_description
1 polymer ?
#
loop_
_entity_poly.entity_id
_entity_poly.type
_entity_poly.pdbx_seq_one_letter_code
_entity_poly.pdbx_strand_id
1 'polypeptide(L)'
;MHCVSYNIQYGLGADGRYDLPRIAAEVASADIIALQEVDRYWARSGMVDSPTVLADHLPDHHWVFGANLDISADYRDGGRIVHRRKQFGTMILSRWPILSSRNHLLPKWGDRQHHSIQQGMLEAVIDTPLGALRVYSVHLSHLCPETRLPQVDAIKDILARAPAEGGAWCGGHPDPAAGWTEEPEPPMPLDHIVMGDMNFGPESAEYARLIGPCAPKFGRLTNRAGLVDAWVAAGGEEAAGATHPDAGRRIDHCFVSASLAGRVKSCRIDDTARGSDHWPLWTAFSTPV
;
A
#
# COMPACT_ATOMS: atom_id res chain seq x y z
N MET A 1 -4.94 -7.44 -15.70
CA MET A 1 -5.10 -6.67 -14.46
C MET A 1 -3.88 -5.76 -14.28
N HIS A 2 -4.08 -4.46 -14.16
CA HIS A 2 -3.04 -3.46 -13.95
C HIS A 2 -3.11 -2.93 -12.51
N CYS A 3 -2.01 -3.05 -11.79
CA CYS A 3 -1.84 -2.45 -10.47
C CYS A 3 -0.87 -1.29 -10.54
N VAL A 4 -1.04 -0.30 -9.67
CA VAL A 4 -0.08 0.81 -9.52
C VAL A 4 0.16 1.13 -8.05
N SER A 5 1.43 1.35 -7.71
CA SER A 5 1.85 1.95 -6.44
C SER A 5 2.23 3.41 -6.67
N TYR A 6 1.74 4.31 -5.82
CA TYR A 6 2.09 5.73 -5.92
C TYR A 6 2.12 6.43 -4.56
N ASN A 7 3.30 6.84 -4.08
CA ASN A 7 3.40 7.85 -3.03
C ASN A 7 3.00 9.20 -3.65
N ILE A 8 2.00 9.87 -3.08
CA ILE A 8 1.41 11.08 -3.68
C ILE A 8 1.84 12.37 -3.00
N GLN A 9 2.78 12.31 -2.03
CA GLN A 9 3.25 13.46 -1.27
C GLN A 9 2.09 14.34 -0.79
N TYR A 10 1.08 13.72 -0.15
CA TYR A 10 -0.16 14.36 0.32
C TYR A 10 -0.94 15.18 -0.70
N GLY A 11 -0.66 15.06 -2.00
CA GLY A 11 -1.28 15.81 -3.07
C GLY A 11 -0.39 16.87 -3.72
N LEU A 12 0.86 17.04 -3.25
CA LEU A 12 1.81 18.02 -3.78
C LEU A 12 2.60 17.41 -4.95
N GLY A 13 2.53 18.03 -6.13
CA GLY A 13 3.30 17.57 -7.28
C GLY A 13 4.73 18.06 -7.33
N ALA A 14 5.51 17.50 -8.26
CA ALA A 14 6.89 17.89 -8.54
C ALA A 14 7.05 19.37 -8.98
N ASP A 15 5.94 20.03 -9.34
CA ASP A 15 5.89 21.47 -9.64
C ASP A 15 5.54 22.35 -8.43
N GLY A 16 5.43 21.76 -7.23
CA GLY A 16 5.04 22.43 -5.99
C GLY A 16 3.56 22.81 -5.93
N ARG A 17 2.72 22.27 -6.81
CA ARG A 17 1.28 22.55 -6.83
C ARG A 17 0.50 21.40 -6.21
N TYR A 18 -0.43 21.75 -5.31
CA TYR A 18 -1.37 20.81 -4.72
C TYR A 18 -2.51 20.52 -5.70
N ASP A 19 -2.66 19.27 -6.15
CA ASP A 19 -3.64 18.86 -7.17
C ASP A 19 -3.96 17.35 -7.11
N LEU A 20 -4.92 16.96 -6.26
CA LEU A 20 -5.42 15.58 -6.20
C LEU A 20 -6.10 15.10 -7.50
N PRO A 21 -6.90 15.92 -8.22
CA PRO A 21 -7.46 15.53 -9.52
C PRO A 21 -6.39 15.10 -10.53
N ARG A 22 -5.26 15.81 -10.59
CA ARG A 22 -4.12 15.44 -11.45
C ARG A 22 -3.57 14.06 -11.09
N ILE A 23 -3.35 13.80 -9.81
CA ILE A 23 -2.87 12.49 -9.34
C ILE A 23 -3.85 11.39 -9.72
N ALA A 24 -5.15 11.59 -9.46
CA ALA A 24 -6.19 10.63 -9.82
C ALA A 24 -6.19 10.33 -11.33
N ALA A 25 -6.07 11.37 -12.17
CA ALA A 25 -6.01 11.22 -13.62
C ALA A 25 -4.79 10.41 -14.08
N GLU A 26 -3.62 10.58 -13.45
CA GLU A 26 -2.40 9.83 -13.77
C GLU A 26 -2.53 8.32 -13.53
N VAL A 27 -3.39 7.90 -12.58
CA VAL A 27 -3.57 6.49 -12.20
C VAL A 27 -4.92 5.89 -12.61
N ALA A 28 -5.81 6.66 -13.24
CA ALA A 28 -7.20 6.26 -13.52
C ALA A 28 -7.36 4.98 -14.36
N SER A 29 -6.36 4.64 -15.17
CA SER A 29 -6.36 3.41 -15.98
C SER A 29 -6.03 2.14 -15.19
N ALA A 30 -5.55 2.25 -13.95
CA ALA A 30 -5.25 1.09 -13.11
C ALA A 30 -6.54 0.40 -12.64
N ASP A 31 -6.47 -0.91 -12.49
CA ASP A 31 -7.55 -1.69 -11.89
C ASP A 31 -7.45 -1.71 -10.36
N ILE A 32 -6.23 -1.67 -9.82
CA ILE A 32 -5.94 -1.58 -8.38
C ILE A 32 -4.87 -0.51 -8.15
N ILE A 33 -5.14 0.41 -7.23
CA ILE A 33 -4.27 1.56 -6.92
C ILE A 33 -3.91 1.48 -5.44
N ALA A 34 -2.62 1.49 -5.11
CA ALA A 34 -2.10 1.61 -3.75
C ALA A 34 -1.41 2.97 -3.58
N LEU A 35 -2.05 3.87 -2.83
CA LEU A 35 -1.53 5.21 -2.54
C LEU A 35 -0.90 5.28 -1.16
N GLN A 36 0.19 6.04 -1.05
CA GLN A 36 0.86 6.39 0.20
C GLN A 36 0.85 7.91 0.39
N GLU A 37 1.06 8.33 1.64
CA GLU A 37 1.02 9.74 2.06
C GLU A 37 -0.32 10.45 1.85
N VAL A 38 -1.43 9.75 2.02
CA VAL A 38 -2.76 10.35 1.88
C VAL A 38 -3.13 11.11 3.17
N ASP A 39 -3.26 12.43 3.07
CA ASP A 39 -3.70 13.32 4.15
C ASP A 39 -5.23 13.33 4.28
N ARG A 40 -5.73 13.50 5.51
CA ARG A 40 -7.12 13.92 5.78
C ARG A 40 -7.13 15.05 6.79
N TYR A 41 -7.72 16.18 6.42
CA TYR A 41 -7.89 17.34 7.29
C TYR A 41 -6.57 17.92 7.87
N TRP A 42 -5.52 17.98 7.05
CA TRP A 42 -4.28 18.71 7.38
C TRP A 42 -4.29 20.11 6.78
N ALA A 43 -3.67 21.07 7.47
CA ALA A 43 -3.62 22.45 6.99
C ALA A 43 -2.83 22.60 5.69
N ARG A 44 -1.75 21.81 5.51
CA ARG A 44 -0.92 21.80 4.29
C ARG A 44 -1.68 21.36 3.04
N SER A 45 -2.74 20.57 3.22
CA SER A 45 -3.64 20.08 2.17
C SER A 45 -4.99 20.82 2.20
N GLY A 46 -5.05 22.03 2.77
CA GLY A 46 -6.25 22.86 2.75
C GLY A 46 -7.40 22.35 3.62
N MET A 47 -7.12 21.47 4.59
CA MET A 47 -8.13 20.83 5.45
C MET A 47 -9.17 20.03 4.65
N VAL A 48 -8.79 19.42 3.54
CA VAL A 48 -9.71 18.60 2.72
C VAL A 48 -9.72 17.14 3.16
N ASP A 49 -10.77 16.44 2.76
CA ASP A 49 -10.87 14.98 2.86
C ASP A 49 -10.28 14.34 1.60
N SER A 50 -8.94 14.23 1.53
CA SER A 50 -8.26 13.76 0.30
C SER A 50 -8.73 12.38 -0.18
N PRO A 51 -9.00 11.38 0.68
CA PRO A 51 -9.57 10.10 0.23
C PRO A 51 -10.88 10.29 -0.55
N THR A 52 -11.80 11.11 -0.04
CA THR A 52 -13.07 11.40 -0.72
C THR A 52 -12.84 12.12 -2.04
N VAL A 53 -11.97 13.13 -2.08
CA VAL A 53 -11.65 13.85 -3.33
C VAL A 53 -11.03 12.92 -4.38
N LEU A 54 -10.09 12.05 -3.99
CA LEU A 54 -9.49 11.07 -4.89
C LEU A 54 -10.54 10.08 -5.43
N ALA A 55 -11.44 9.59 -4.57
CA ALA A 55 -12.52 8.69 -4.97
C ALA A 55 -13.53 9.36 -5.92
N ASP A 56 -13.87 10.64 -5.70
CA ASP A 56 -14.75 11.40 -6.60
C ASP A 56 -14.17 11.52 -8.03
N HIS A 57 -12.84 11.51 -8.16
CA HIS A 57 -12.13 11.51 -9.44
C HIS A 57 -11.83 10.11 -10.00
N LEU A 58 -12.16 9.05 -9.25
CA LEU A 58 -12.02 7.65 -9.63
C LEU A 58 -13.35 6.90 -9.39
N PRO A 59 -14.45 7.32 -10.06
CA PRO A 59 -15.81 6.90 -9.71
C PRO A 59 -16.09 5.41 -9.95
N ASP A 60 -15.26 4.75 -10.78
CA ASP A 60 -15.36 3.32 -11.08
C ASP A 60 -14.55 2.46 -10.09
N HIS A 61 -14.01 3.06 -9.01
CA HIS A 61 -13.22 2.36 -8.01
C HIS A 61 -13.89 2.36 -6.63
N HIS A 62 -14.01 1.17 -6.04
CA HIS A 62 -14.19 0.98 -4.61
C HIS A 62 -12.94 1.44 -3.87
N TRP A 63 -13.06 1.90 -2.63
CA TRP A 63 -11.89 2.37 -1.88
C TRP A 63 -11.98 2.11 -0.37
N VAL A 64 -10.80 2.01 0.24
CA VAL A 64 -10.60 1.99 1.69
C VAL A 64 -9.39 2.85 2.06
N PHE A 65 -9.47 3.54 3.20
CA PHE A 65 -8.39 4.38 3.73
C PHE A 65 -7.97 3.89 5.12
N GLY A 66 -6.67 3.70 5.30
CA GLY A 66 -6.04 3.31 6.56
C GLY A 66 -5.34 4.50 7.19
N ALA A 67 -5.91 5.06 8.26
CA ALA A 67 -5.26 6.09 9.05
C ALA A 67 -4.11 5.49 9.87
N ASN A 68 -2.87 5.75 9.49
CA ASN A 68 -1.69 5.30 10.23
C ASN A 68 -1.43 6.23 11.42
N LEU A 69 -1.51 7.53 11.18
CA LEU A 69 -1.53 8.57 12.21
C LEU A 69 -2.96 9.09 12.32
N ASP A 70 -3.45 9.19 13.55
CA ASP A 70 -4.78 9.70 13.85
C ASP A 70 -4.75 10.58 15.11
N ILE A 71 -4.95 11.89 14.93
CA ILE A 71 -4.94 12.88 16.03
C ILE A 71 -6.18 13.78 15.97
N SER A 72 -6.52 14.44 17.09
CA SER A 72 -7.69 15.32 17.15
C SER A 72 -7.53 16.52 16.20
N ALA A 73 -8.62 16.84 15.51
CA ALA A 73 -8.83 18.07 14.76
C ALA A 73 -10.22 18.65 15.06
N ASP A 74 -10.70 18.37 16.26
CA ASP A 74 -11.99 18.81 16.76
C ASP A 74 -12.06 20.34 16.75
N TYR A 75 -13.26 20.87 16.50
CA TYR A 75 -13.52 22.31 16.55
C TYR A 75 -14.88 22.58 17.17
N ARG A 76 -15.14 23.83 17.53
CA ARG A 76 -16.44 24.25 18.08
C ARG A 76 -17.27 24.93 17.01
N ASP A 77 -18.53 24.51 16.90
CA ASP A 77 -19.54 25.16 16.07
C ASP A 77 -20.87 25.18 16.82
N GLY A 78 -21.55 26.34 16.85
CA GLY A 78 -22.80 26.52 17.57
C GLY A 78 -22.78 26.10 19.06
N GLY A 79 -21.64 26.26 19.75
CA GLY A 79 -21.46 25.84 21.15
C GLY A 79 -21.22 24.33 21.36
N ARG A 80 -21.23 23.53 20.30
CA ARG A 80 -21.00 22.07 20.33
C ARG A 80 -19.59 21.74 19.85
N ILE A 81 -19.03 20.64 20.34
CA ILE A 81 -17.79 20.08 19.77
C ILE A 81 -18.19 19.29 18.53
N VAL A 82 -17.59 19.62 17.38
CA VAL A 82 -17.65 18.83 16.16
C VAL A 82 -16.44 17.92 16.15
N HIS A 83 -16.70 16.60 16.21
CA HIS A 83 -15.67 15.60 16.18
C HIS A 83 -15.05 15.51 14.79
N ARG A 84 -13.72 15.68 14.71
CA ARG A 84 -12.96 15.51 13.47
C ARG A 84 -11.57 15.00 13.78
N ARG A 85 -11.07 14.11 12.94
CA ARG A 85 -9.75 13.50 13.07
C ARG A 85 -8.84 14.02 11.96
N LYS A 86 -7.65 14.46 12.30
CA LYS A 86 -6.57 14.74 11.35
C LYS A 86 -5.78 13.46 11.18
N GLN A 87 -5.76 12.95 9.95
CA GLN A 87 -5.27 11.61 9.66
C GLN A 87 -4.23 11.64 8.54
N PHE A 88 -3.29 10.71 8.57
CA PHE A 88 -2.33 10.48 7.51
C PHE A 88 -2.12 8.97 7.36
N GLY A 89 -2.05 8.47 6.14
CA GLY A 89 -1.80 7.05 5.94
C GLY A 89 -1.83 6.62 4.49
N THR A 90 -2.39 5.43 4.27
CA THR A 90 -2.43 4.78 2.95
C THR A 90 -3.86 4.57 2.49
N MET A 91 -4.03 4.45 1.17
CA MET A 91 -5.33 4.21 0.55
C MET A 91 -5.19 3.10 -0.49
N ILE A 92 -6.22 2.27 -0.61
CA ILE A 92 -6.35 1.31 -1.71
C ILE A 92 -7.63 1.62 -2.45
N LEU A 93 -7.56 1.68 -3.77
CA LEU A 93 -8.71 1.75 -4.66
C LEU A 93 -8.73 0.55 -5.61
N SER A 94 -9.91 0.07 -5.98
CA SER A 94 -10.06 -1.06 -6.89
C SER A 94 -11.32 -0.98 -7.74
N ARG A 95 -11.22 -1.34 -9.02
CA ARG A 95 -12.38 -1.53 -9.91
C ARG A 95 -13.27 -2.72 -9.53
N TRP A 96 -12.80 -3.59 -8.65
CA TRP A 96 -13.56 -4.71 -8.14
C TRP A 96 -13.88 -4.54 -6.65
N PRO A 97 -14.91 -5.22 -6.13
CA PRO A 97 -15.31 -5.09 -4.74
C PRO A 97 -14.17 -5.40 -3.76
N ILE A 98 -14.00 -4.50 -2.79
CA ILE A 98 -13.16 -4.73 -1.61
C ILE A 98 -14.02 -5.48 -0.58
N LEU A 99 -13.79 -6.78 -0.45
CA LEU A 99 -14.57 -7.70 0.39
C LEU A 99 -14.31 -7.48 1.88
N SER A 100 -13.09 -7.13 2.24
CA SER A 100 -12.73 -6.74 3.61
C SER A 100 -11.43 -5.93 3.64
N SER A 101 -11.20 -5.21 4.72
CA SER A 101 -9.96 -4.47 4.95
C SER A 101 -9.53 -4.48 6.40
N ARG A 102 -8.22 -4.44 6.64
CA ARG A 102 -7.63 -4.28 7.98
C ARG A 102 -6.48 -3.27 7.88
N ASN A 103 -6.33 -2.41 8.88
CA ASN A 103 -5.18 -1.50 8.95
C ASN A 103 -4.20 -1.97 10.03
N HIS A 104 -2.98 -2.31 9.62
CA HIS A 104 -1.93 -2.78 10.53
C HIS A 104 -0.95 -1.64 10.82
N LEU A 105 -0.91 -1.18 12.07
CA LEU A 105 0.12 -0.24 12.51
C LEU A 105 1.45 -0.99 12.65
N LEU A 106 2.50 -0.44 12.04
CA LEU A 106 3.84 -1.03 12.08
C LEU A 106 4.65 -0.47 13.27
N PRO A 107 5.66 -1.20 13.79
CA PRO A 107 6.52 -0.71 14.85
C PRO A 107 7.10 0.68 14.53
N LYS A 108 7.09 1.56 15.53
CA LYS A 108 7.53 2.95 15.41
C LYS A 108 8.69 3.22 16.37
N TRP A 109 9.71 3.92 15.88
CA TRP A 109 10.79 4.44 16.73
C TRP A 109 10.36 5.73 17.43
N GLY A 110 10.45 5.77 18.76
CA GLY A 110 10.11 6.93 19.58
C GLY A 110 11.20 8.00 19.59
N ASP A 111 11.50 8.62 18.45
CA ASP A 111 12.51 9.67 18.38
C ASP A 111 12.10 10.94 19.15
N ARG A 112 13.09 11.68 19.67
CA ARG A 112 12.88 12.90 20.46
C ARG A 112 13.16 14.19 19.70
N GLN A 113 13.84 14.13 18.56
CA GLN A 113 14.37 15.31 17.84
C GLN A 113 13.85 15.42 16.41
N HIS A 114 13.67 14.29 15.75
CA HIS A 114 13.28 14.16 14.36
C HIS A 114 11.82 13.71 14.23
N HIS A 115 11.22 14.03 13.10
CA HIS A 115 9.83 13.70 12.81
C HIS A 115 9.66 12.21 12.57
N SER A 116 9.25 11.48 13.60
CA SER A 116 8.87 10.07 13.51
C SER A 116 7.35 9.95 13.61
N ILE A 117 6.73 9.47 12.53
CA ILE A 117 5.29 9.26 12.43
C ILE A 117 4.94 7.77 12.51
N GLN A 118 3.68 7.48 12.83
CA GLN A 118 3.19 6.12 12.85
C GLN A 118 3.07 5.62 11.40
N GLN A 119 3.75 4.52 11.09
CA GLN A 119 3.69 3.84 9.79
C GLN A 119 2.65 2.71 9.83
N GLY A 120 2.23 2.26 8.65
CA GLY A 120 1.19 1.24 8.54
C GLY A 120 1.20 0.48 7.22
N MET A 121 0.44 -0.61 7.23
CA MET A 121 0.19 -1.53 6.13
C MET A 121 -1.32 -1.75 6.06
N LEU A 122 -1.95 -1.13 5.06
CA LEU A 122 -3.37 -1.28 4.80
C LEU A 122 -3.58 -2.54 3.97
N GLU A 123 -4.37 -3.48 4.47
CA GLU A 123 -4.81 -4.69 3.79
C GLU A 123 -6.19 -4.48 3.17
N ALA A 124 -6.36 -4.96 1.95
CA ALA A 124 -7.64 -5.14 1.29
C ALA A 124 -7.72 -6.55 0.69
N VAL A 125 -8.81 -7.27 0.92
CA VAL A 125 -9.14 -8.48 0.15
C VAL A 125 -10.07 -8.07 -0.98
N ILE A 126 -9.66 -8.30 -2.22
CA ILE A 126 -10.34 -7.80 -3.43
C ILE A 126 -10.80 -9.00 -4.28
N ASP A 127 -12.04 -8.97 -4.77
CA ASP A 127 -12.58 -9.99 -5.68
C ASP A 127 -12.13 -9.78 -7.13
N THR A 128 -10.93 -10.24 -7.47
CA THR A 128 -10.34 -9.97 -8.79
C THR A 128 -10.67 -11.08 -9.81
N PRO A 129 -10.40 -10.89 -11.11
CA PRO A 129 -10.47 -11.97 -12.11
C PRO A 129 -9.47 -13.11 -11.87
N LEU A 130 -8.53 -12.97 -10.92
CA LEU A 130 -7.66 -14.06 -10.45
C LEU A 130 -8.29 -14.87 -9.30
N GLY A 131 -9.50 -14.50 -8.87
CA GLY A 131 -10.10 -14.86 -7.59
C GLY A 131 -9.83 -13.80 -6.52
N ALA A 132 -10.32 -14.07 -5.31
CA ALA A 132 -10.02 -13.22 -4.16
C ALA A 132 -8.50 -13.10 -3.96
N LEU A 133 -8.03 -11.88 -3.74
CA LEU A 133 -6.61 -11.55 -3.63
C LEU A 133 -6.37 -10.57 -2.48
N ARG A 134 -5.36 -10.82 -1.64
CA ARG A 134 -4.92 -9.81 -0.66
C ARG A 134 -4.01 -8.79 -1.34
N VAL A 135 -4.32 -7.52 -1.17
CA VAL A 135 -3.51 -6.40 -1.65
C VAL A 135 -3.17 -5.50 -0.49
N TYR A 136 -1.91 -5.06 -0.45
CA TYR A 136 -1.41 -4.21 0.61
C TYR A 136 -0.82 -2.90 0.07
N SER A 137 -1.13 -1.79 0.75
CA SER A 137 -0.47 -0.49 0.57
C SER A 137 0.35 -0.17 1.82
N VAL A 138 1.67 -0.06 1.65
CA VAL A 138 2.66 0.06 2.73
C VAL A 138 3.41 1.38 2.61
N HIS A 139 3.67 2.05 3.73
CA HIS A 139 4.61 3.16 3.78
C HIS A 139 5.56 2.99 4.97
N LEU A 140 6.86 2.80 4.72
CA LEU A 140 7.87 2.57 5.76
C LEU A 140 8.60 3.85 6.18
N SER A 141 9.30 3.81 7.31
CA SER A 141 10.00 4.98 7.87
C SER A 141 11.10 5.52 6.94
N HIS A 142 11.12 6.83 6.73
CA HIS A 142 12.16 7.53 5.97
C HIS A 142 13.49 7.70 6.74
N LEU A 143 13.53 7.43 8.05
CA LEU A 143 14.66 7.79 8.91
C LEU A 143 15.92 6.96 8.61
N CYS A 144 15.91 5.66 8.90
CA CYS A 144 17.07 4.79 8.72
C CYS A 144 16.70 3.30 8.75
N PRO A 145 17.60 2.40 8.27
CA PRO A 145 17.36 0.96 8.26
C PRO A 145 16.97 0.36 9.61
N GLU A 146 17.55 0.84 10.70
CA GLU A 146 17.28 0.34 12.06
C GLU A 146 15.83 0.57 12.48
N THR A 147 15.19 1.62 11.97
CA THR A 147 13.75 1.87 12.19
C THR A 147 12.86 1.04 11.27
N ARG A 148 13.36 0.63 10.10
CA ARG A 148 12.61 -0.15 9.10
C ARG A 148 12.71 -1.66 9.31
N LEU A 149 13.81 -2.20 9.81
CA LEU A 149 13.96 -3.65 10.03
C LEU A 149 12.86 -4.26 10.92
N PRO A 150 12.48 -3.65 12.06
CA PRO A 150 11.31 -4.11 12.83
C PRO A 150 9.99 -4.02 12.06
N GLN A 151 9.84 -3.05 11.16
CA GLN A 151 8.67 -2.93 10.29
C GLN A 151 8.62 -4.03 9.24
N VAL A 152 9.77 -4.37 8.65
CA VAL A 152 9.91 -5.50 7.71
C VAL A 152 9.59 -6.83 8.37
N ASP A 153 10.07 -7.06 9.60
CA ASP A 153 9.76 -8.27 10.34
C ASP A 153 8.25 -8.34 10.67
N ALA A 154 7.64 -7.24 11.09
CA ALA A 154 6.19 -7.18 11.30
C ALA A 154 5.38 -7.46 10.01
N ILE A 155 5.81 -6.93 8.86
CA ILE A 155 5.19 -7.22 7.56
C ILE A 155 5.19 -8.73 7.29
N LYS A 156 6.33 -9.39 7.47
CA LYS A 156 6.46 -10.84 7.24
C LYS A 156 5.53 -11.64 8.14
N ASP A 157 5.45 -11.26 9.42
CA ASP A 157 4.57 -11.92 10.39
C ASP A 157 3.09 -11.73 10.02
N ILE A 158 2.69 -10.52 9.62
CA ILE A 158 1.33 -10.22 9.13
C ILE A 158 1.00 -11.07 7.90
N LEU A 159 1.88 -11.10 6.89
CA LEU A 159 1.64 -11.84 5.65
C LEU A 159 1.51 -13.35 5.89
N ALA A 160 2.38 -13.90 6.74
CA ALA A 160 2.42 -15.33 7.05
C ALA A 160 1.22 -15.79 7.87
N ARG A 161 0.75 -14.99 8.84
CA ARG A 161 -0.35 -15.37 9.73
C ARG A 161 -1.73 -15.19 9.12
N ALA A 162 -1.90 -14.26 8.18
CA ALA A 162 -3.24 -13.85 7.72
C ALA A 162 -4.14 -15.01 7.27
N PRO A 163 -3.70 -15.95 6.40
CA PRO A 163 -4.54 -17.07 5.95
C PRO A 163 -5.08 -17.94 7.07
N ALA A 164 -4.33 -18.09 8.18
CA ALA A 164 -4.73 -18.87 9.34
C ALA A 164 -5.53 -18.04 10.37
N GLU A 165 -5.33 -16.72 10.41
CA GLU A 165 -6.09 -15.80 11.27
C GLU A 165 -7.52 -15.58 10.75
N GLY A 166 -7.72 -15.73 9.44
CA GLY A 166 -9.01 -15.49 8.79
C GLY A 166 -9.22 -14.03 8.38
N GLY A 167 -10.42 -13.75 7.87
CA GLY A 167 -10.87 -12.45 7.37
C GLY A 167 -10.89 -11.31 8.39
N ALA A 168 -11.52 -10.20 8.03
CA ALA A 168 -11.88 -9.16 9.00
C ALA A 168 -12.79 -9.70 10.12
N TRP A 169 -13.52 -10.79 9.84
CA TRP A 169 -14.15 -11.67 10.81
C TRP A 169 -14.10 -13.11 10.28
N CYS A 170 -14.28 -14.10 11.16
CA CYS A 170 -14.32 -15.52 10.79
C CYS A 170 -15.15 -16.32 11.81
N GLY A 171 -15.64 -17.48 11.38
CA GLY A 171 -16.45 -18.37 12.22
C GLY A 171 -17.94 -18.00 12.25
N GLY A 172 -18.68 -18.55 13.21
CA GLY A 172 -20.12 -18.34 13.35
C GLY A 172 -20.53 -17.87 14.73
N HIS A 173 -21.81 -17.56 14.89
CA HIS A 173 -22.41 -17.24 16.19
C HIS A 173 -23.28 -18.41 16.69
N PRO A 174 -23.24 -18.80 17.98
CA PRO A 174 -24.06 -19.90 18.52
C PRO A 174 -25.57 -19.71 18.33
N ASP A 175 -25.99 -18.45 18.23
CA ASP A 175 -27.34 -18.04 17.81
C ASP A 175 -27.26 -17.32 16.46
N PRO A 176 -27.55 -17.99 15.33
CA PRO A 176 -27.51 -17.37 14.00
C PRO A 176 -28.48 -16.19 13.82
N ALA A 177 -29.52 -16.07 14.66
CA ALA A 177 -30.49 -15.00 14.57
C ALA A 177 -30.04 -13.70 15.26
N ALA A 178 -28.88 -13.69 15.92
CA ALA A 178 -28.38 -12.56 16.69
C ALA A 178 -27.82 -11.39 15.84
N GLY A 179 -27.76 -11.54 14.51
CA GLY A 179 -27.34 -10.48 13.58
C GLY A 179 -25.82 -10.25 13.49
N TRP A 180 -24.99 -11.13 14.06
CA TRP A 180 -23.53 -11.00 13.98
C TRP A 180 -22.93 -11.47 12.63
N THR A 181 -23.68 -12.26 11.87
CA THR A 181 -23.22 -12.87 10.61
C THR A 181 -24.25 -12.66 9.51
N GLU A 182 -24.34 -11.43 9.00
CA GLU A 182 -25.26 -11.07 7.91
C GLU A 182 -24.69 -11.41 6.53
N GLU A 183 -23.38 -11.36 6.38
CA GLU A 183 -22.66 -11.61 5.12
C GLU A 183 -21.87 -12.93 5.18
N PRO A 184 -21.39 -13.47 4.04
CA PRO A 184 -20.45 -14.58 4.04
C PRO A 184 -19.11 -14.20 4.69
N GLU A 185 -18.43 -15.18 5.31
CA GLU A 185 -17.09 -14.99 5.86
C GLU A 185 -16.13 -14.46 4.78
N PRO A 186 -15.43 -13.33 5.01
CA PRO A 186 -14.49 -12.78 4.06
C PRO A 186 -13.34 -13.77 3.79
N PRO A 187 -13.00 -14.04 2.52
CA PRO A 187 -11.91 -14.94 2.20
C PRO A 187 -10.57 -14.37 2.67
N MET A 188 -9.60 -15.25 2.93
CA MET A 188 -8.24 -14.86 3.32
C MET A 188 -7.20 -15.70 2.55
N PRO A 189 -7.01 -15.42 1.24
CA PRO A 189 -6.23 -16.26 0.33
C PRO A 189 -4.72 -16.20 0.60
N LEU A 190 -3.99 -17.25 0.22
CA LEU A 190 -2.53 -17.27 0.31
C LEU A 190 -1.88 -16.23 -0.61
N ASP A 191 -2.40 -16.11 -1.82
CA ASP A 191 -1.91 -15.21 -2.85
C ASP A 191 -2.09 -13.74 -2.44
N HIS A 192 -1.04 -12.94 -2.65
CA HIS A 192 -1.03 -11.54 -2.23
C HIS A 192 -0.06 -10.66 -3.02
N ILE A 193 -0.38 -9.36 -3.06
CA ILE A 193 0.44 -8.29 -3.65
C ILE A 193 0.72 -7.24 -2.56
N VAL A 194 1.99 -6.83 -2.41
CA VAL A 194 2.43 -5.78 -1.48
C VAL A 194 3.04 -4.64 -2.27
N MET A 195 2.41 -3.48 -2.23
CA MET A 195 2.84 -2.28 -2.95
C MET A 195 3.15 -1.16 -1.96
N GLY A 196 4.10 -0.30 -2.30
CA GLY A 196 4.28 0.97 -1.62
C GLY A 196 5.70 1.49 -1.58
N ASP A 197 5.84 2.66 -0.97
CA ASP A 197 7.11 3.27 -0.63
C ASP A 197 7.73 2.58 0.60
N MET A 198 8.76 1.78 0.32
CA MET A 198 9.48 1.02 1.34
C MET A 198 10.65 1.81 1.93
N ASN A 199 10.99 2.97 1.39
CA ASN A 199 12.14 3.78 1.78
C ASN A 199 13.50 3.01 1.77
N PHE A 200 13.57 1.90 1.04
CA PHE A 200 14.79 1.09 0.89
C PHE A 200 14.98 0.61 -0.56
N GLY A 201 16.24 0.44 -0.95
CA GLY A 201 16.63 -0.03 -2.28
C GLY A 201 16.94 -1.54 -2.35
N PRO A 202 17.09 -2.11 -3.56
CA PRO A 202 17.38 -3.53 -3.79
C PRO A 202 18.69 -4.03 -3.17
N GLU A 203 19.63 -3.11 -2.91
CA GLU A 203 20.92 -3.34 -2.27
C GLU A 203 20.85 -3.49 -0.74
N SER A 204 19.70 -3.16 -0.15
CA SER A 204 19.58 -2.97 1.28
C SER A 204 19.38 -4.27 2.07
N ALA A 205 19.70 -4.23 3.36
CA ALA A 205 19.45 -5.34 4.28
C ALA A 205 17.94 -5.58 4.46
N GLU A 206 17.13 -4.53 4.44
CA GLU A 206 15.66 -4.58 4.50
C GLU A 206 15.08 -5.35 3.30
N TYR A 207 15.54 -5.04 2.08
CA TYR A 207 15.10 -5.72 0.87
C TYR A 207 15.44 -7.22 0.91
N ALA A 208 16.68 -7.56 1.28
CA ALA A 208 17.10 -8.96 1.46
C ALA A 208 16.34 -9.67 2.61
N ARG A 209 15.99 -8.94 3.68
CA ARG A 209 15.23 -9.48 4.82
C ARG A 209 13.79 -9.79 4.44
N LEU A 210 13.18 -8.97 3.57
CA LEU A 210 11.80 -9.12 3.12
C LEU A 210 11.65 -10.21 2.06
N ILE A 211 12.44 -10.17 0.98
CA ILE A 211 12.23 -11.03 -0.19
C ILE A 211 13.29 -12.13 -0.38
N GLY A 212 14.26 -12.23 0.55
CA GLY A 212 15.27 -13.28 0.58
C GLY A 212 16.67 -12.80 0.17
N PRO A 213 17.73 -13.48 0.63
CA PRO A 213 19.12 -13.05 0.43
C PRO A 213 19.59 -13.29 -1.00
N CYS A 214 20.64 -12.57 -1.42
CA CYS A 214 21.36 -12.86 -2.66
C CYS A 214 22.55 -13.79 -2.36
N ALA A 215 22.61 -14.92 -3.05
CA ALA A 215 23.70 -15.88 -2.95
C ALA A 215 24.69 -15.69 -4.11
N PRO A 216 26.01 -15.62 -3.82
CA PRO A 216 27.02 -15.52 -4.88
C PRO A 216 26.83 -16.63 -5.93
N LYS A 217 26.89 -16.27 -7.21
CA LYS A 217 26.67 -17.14 -8.40
C LYS A 217 25.24 -17.64 -8.64
N PHE A 218 24.36 -17.62 -7.63
CA PHE A 218 22.99 -18.13 -7.75
C PHE A 218 21.93 -17.03 -7.83
N GLY A 219 22.30 -15.79 -7.48
CA GLY A 219 21.36 -14.67 -7.44
C GLY A 219 20.44 -14.74 -6.21
N ARG A 220 19.27 -14.10 -6.30
CA ARG A 220 18.33 -14.03 -5.18
C ARG A 220 17.66 -15.37 -4.87
N LEU A 221 17.75 -15.79 -3.61
CA LEU A 221 17.07 -16.97 -3.12
C LEU A 221 15.62 -16.62 -2.74
N THR A 222 14.67 -17.23 -3.44
CA THR A 222 13.23 -17.04 -3.18
C THR A 222 12.69 -18.19 -2.34
N ASN A 223 12.02 -17.89 -1.24
CA ASN A 223 11.29 -18.90 -0.46
C ASN A 223 9.98 -19.28 -1.17
N ARG A 224 9.57 -20.54 -1.12
CA ARG A 224 8.31 -21.03 -1.73
C ARG A 224 7.06 -20.28 -1.24
N ALA A 225 7.06 -19.83 0.01
CA ALA A 225 5.99 -19.03 0.61
C ALA A 225 6.42 -17.55 0.77
N GLY A 226 7.52 -17.15 0.14
CA GLY A 226 8.05 -15.79 0.20
C GLY A 226 7.49 -14.88 -0.87
N LEU A 227 8.11 -13.70 -0.94
CA LEU A 227 7.81 -12.65 -1.90
C LEU A 227 8.83 -12.64 -3.05
N VAL A 228 8.40 -12.15 -4.20
CA VAL A 228 9.23 -11.87 -5.39
C VAL A 228 8.98 -10.42 -5.80
N ASP A 229 10.02 -9.68 -6.18
CA ASP A 229 9.87 -8.35 -6.77
C ASP A 229 9.32 -8.45 -8.19
N ALA A 230 8.18 -7.81 -8.45
CA ALA A 230 7.55 -7.78 -9.77
C ALA A 230 8.43 -7.11 -10.83
N TRP A 231 9.30 -6.16 -10.45
CA TRP A 231 10.29 -5.59 -11.36
C TRP A 231 11.23 -6.66 -11.92
N VAL A 232 11.78 -7.50 -11.04
CA VAL A 232 12.68 -8.60 -11.42
C VAL A 232 11.91 -9.71 -12.14
N ALA A 233 10.70 -10.04 -11.68
CA ALA A 233 9.84 -11.03 -12.34
C ALA A 233 9.46 -10.62 -13.77
N ALA A 234 9.37 -9.32 -14.05
CA ALA A 234 9.15 -8.76 -15.38
C ALA A 234 10.43 -8.70 -16.24
N GLY A 235 11.58 -9.14 -15.74
CA GLY A 235 12.87 -9.12 -16.45
C GLY A 235 13.69 -7.84 -16.25
N GLY A 236 13.30 -6.96 -15.33
CA GLY A 236 14.08 -5.78 -14.96
C GLY A 236 15.36 -6.15 -14.21
N GLU A 237 16.43 -5.39 -14.43
CA GLU A 237 17.66 -5.51 -13.64
C GLU A 237 17.38 -5.11 -12.20
N GLU A 238 17.73 -5.98 -11.24
CA GLU A 238 17.33 -5.83 -9.85
C GLU A 238 17.70 -4.48 -9.23
N ALA A 239 18.91 -3.96 -9.49
CA ALA A 239 19.39 -2.69 -8.93
C ALA A 239 18.92 -1.44 -9.70
N ALA A 240 18.23 -1.60 -10.84
CA ALA A 240 17.84 -0.49 -11.72
C ALA A 240 16.44 0.09 -11.41
N GLY A 241 16.02 1.11 -12.15
CA GLY A 241 14.64 1.63 -12.09
C GLY A 241 14.39 2.53 -10.88
N ALA A 242 14.91 3.76 -10.92
CA ALA A 242 14.64 4.74 -9.88
C ALA A 242 13.16 5.17 -9.88
N THR A 243 12.53 5.24 -8.70
CA THR A 243 11.13 5.66 -8.53
C THR A 243 11.00 7.05 -7.90
N HIS A 244 12.13 7.65 -7.55
CA HIS A 244 12.23 9.01 -7.04
C HIS A 244 13.46 9.69 -7.68
N PRO A 245 13.33 10.91 -8.24
CA PRO A 245 14.38 11.59 -8.99
C PRO A 245 15.66 11.79 -8.17
N ASP A 246 15.53 12.14 -6.90
CA ASP A 246 16.69 12.40 -6.03
C ASP A 246 17.28 11.15 -5.35
N ALA A 247 16.54 10.02 -5.33
CA ALA A 247 17.01 8.82 -4.64
C ALA A 247 18.01 8.03 -5.50
N GLY A 248 17.91 8.13 -6.83
CA GLY A 248 18.74 7.40 -7.78
C GLY A 248 18.56 5.87 -7.73
N ARG A 249 17.51 5.37 -7.05
CA ARG A 249 17.23 3.94 -6.85
C ARG A 249 15.73 3.68 -6.68
N ARG A 250 15.34 2.42 -6.78
CA ARG A 250 13.96 1.96 -6.56
C ARG A 250 13.66 1.91 -5.07
N ILE A 251 12.79 2.80 -4.57
CA ILE A 251 12.30 2.77 -3.18
C ILE A 251 10.83 2.40 -3.08
N ASP A 252 10.09 2.58 -4.18
CA ASP A 252 8.72 2.10 -4.35
C ASP A 252 8.76 0.73 -5.02
N HIS A 253 8.10 -0.25 -4.41
CA HIS A 253 8.16 -1.65 -4.86
C HIS A 253 6.77 -2.24 -5.04
N CYS A 254 6.69 -3.26 -5.90
CA CYS A 254 5.55 -4.16 -6.00
C CYS A 254 6.06 -5.59 -5.78
N PHE A 255 5.89 -6.12 -4.58
CA PHE A 255 6.19 -7.50 -4.25
C PHE A 255 4.96 -8.38 -4.44
N VAL A 256 5.15 -9.60 -4.89
CA VAL A 256 4.07 -10.58 -5.13
C VAL A 256 4.43 -11.89 -4.45
N SER A 257 3.42 -12.63 -3.97
CA SER A 257 3.66 -14.00 -3.48
C SER A 257 4.33 -14.84 -4.57
N ALA A 258 5.22 -15.75 -4.20
CA ALA A 258 5.97 -16.56 -5.17
C ALA A 258 5.07 -17.34 -6.15
N SER A 259 3.87 -17.73 -5.72
CA SER A 259 2.81 -18.34 -6.54
C SER A 259 2.27 -17.42 -7.65
N LEU A 260 2.26 -16.11 -7.44
CA LEU A 260 1.79 -15.11 -8.40
C LEU A 260 2.90 -14.63 -9.35
N ALA A 261 4.17 -14.88 -9.05
CA ALA A 261 5.30 -14.36 -9.82
C ALA A 261 5.20 -14.67 -11.33
N GLY A 262 4.76 -15.89 -11.70
CA GLY A 262 4.59 -16.29 -13.10
C GLY A 262 3.46 -15.56 -13.85
N ARG A 263 2.60 -14.80 -13.14
CA ARG A 263 1.54 -13.99 -13.75
C ARG A 263 1.99 -12.56 -14.06
N VAL A 264 3.11 -12.10 -13.50
CA VAL A 264 3.67 -10.78 -13.80
C VAL A 264 4.07 -10.73 -15.28
N LYS A 265 3.53 -9.77 -16.03
CA LYS A 265 3.77 -9.59 -17.47
C LYS A 265 4.68 -8.42 -17.77
N SER A 266 4.56 -7.34 -17.00
CA SER A 266 5.42 -6.17 -17.12
C SER A 266 5.43 -5.40 -15.81
N CYS A 267 6.53 -4.71 -15.55
CA CYS A 267 6.66 -3.75 -14.47
C CYS A 267 7.37 -2.51 -15.05
N ARG A 268 6.80 -1.33 -14.91
CA ARG A 268 7.35 -0.09 -15.48
C ARG A 268 7.20 1.07 -14.51
N ILE A 269 8.10 2.03 -14.63
CA ILE A 269 8.06 3.29 -13.89
C ILE A 269 7.56 4.36 -14.85
N ASP A 270 6.66 5.22 -14.39
CA ASP A 270 6.18 6.36 -15.18
C ASP A 270 6.91 7.64 -14.78
N ASP A 271 8.10 7.83 -15.33
CA ASP A 271 8.94 9.02 -15.05
C ASP A 271 8.41 10.31 -15.71
N THR A 272 7.29 10.22 -16.43
CA THR A 272 6.59 11.37 -17.02
C THR A 272 5.53 11.95 -16.11
N ALA A 273 5.09 11.20 -15.08
CA ALA A 273 4.13 11.67 -14.09
C ALA A 273 4.67 12.87 -13.30
N ARG A 274 3.78 13.81 -12.97
CA ARG A 274 4.10 15.07 -12.27
C ARG A 274 3.24 15.28 -11.03
N GLY A 275 2.33 14.36 -10.73
CA GLY A 275 1.42 14.43 -9.59
C GLY A 275 2.09 14.39 -8.22
N SER A 276 3.35 13.95 -8.14
CA SER A 276 4.15 13.84 -6.91
C SER A 276 5.64 13.99 -7.21
N ASP A 277 6.48 14.06 -6.18
CA ASP A 277 7.93 13.88 -6.23
C ASP A 277 8.34 12.41 -6.47
N HIS A 278 7.44 11.45 -6.25
CA HIS A 278 7.63 10.07 -6.71
C HIS A 278 7.10 9.84 -8.13
N TRP A 279 7.52 8.75 -8.75
CA TRP A 279 6.97 8.23 -10.01
C TRP A 279 6.18 6.95 -9.74
N PRO A 280 4.97 6.79 -10.33
CA PRO A 280 4.16 5.61 -10.08
C PRO A 280 4.79 4.36 -10.70
N LEU A 281 4.79 3.28 -9.92
CA LEU A 281 5.25 1.96 -10.35
C LEU A 281 4.05 1.12 -10.81
N TRP A 282 4.00 0.80 -12.09
CA TRP A 282 2.93 0.05 -12.73
C TRP A 282 3.31 -1.41 -12.92
N THR A 283 2.45 -2.33 -12.47
CA THR A 283 2.63 -3.77 -12.65
C THR A 283 1.43 -4.37 -13.37
N ALA A 284 1.66 -5.12 -14.45
CA ALA A 284 0.61 -5.82 -15.18
C ALA A 284 0.66 -7.32 -14.91
N PHE A 285 -0.51 -7.92 -14.72
CA PHE A 285 -0.72 -9.35 -14.48
C PHE A 285 -1.60 -9.97 -15.57
N SER A 286 -1.25 -11.17 -16.02
CA SER A 286 -2.15 -11.98 -16.85
C SER A 286 -3.29 -12.55 -16.04
N THR A 287 -4.51 -12.31 -16.52
CA THR A 287 -5.73 -12.94 -16.04
C THR A 287 -6.04 -14.19 -16.86
N PRO A 288 -6.74 -15.19 -16.29
CA PRO A 288 -7.38 -16.24 -17.07
C PRO A 288 -8.25 -15.62 -18.18
N VAL A 289 -8.29 -16.29 -19.34
CA VAL A 289 -9.20 -15.98 -20.45
C VAL A 289 -10.58 -16.54 -20.12
#